data_AF-A0A3R9J544-F1
#
_entry.id   AF-A0A3R9J544-F1
#
_cell.length_a   1.000
_cell.length_b   1.000
_cell.length_c   1.000
_cell.angle_alpha   90.00
_cell.angle_beta   90.00
_cell.angle_gamma   90.00
#
_symmetry.space_group_name_H-M   'P 1'
#
loop_
_entity.id
_entity.type
_entity.pdbx_description
1 polymer ?
#
loop_
_entity_poly.entity_id
_entity_poly.type
_entity_poly.pdbx_seq_one_letter_code
_entity_poly.pdbx_strand_id
1 'polypeptide(L)'
;MDGEKFRNYANKSTEVGNVYDIHGFDIDFASIYIGKDIYLDEKEKCIKVNKDNSFDTAAKKGVDQIDEFVKNAYYILLTRAVYGQMVYVEDDKLREFLLKIFLADEN
;
A
#
# COMPACT_ATOMS: atom_id res chain seq x y z
N MET A 1 -6.18 -18.18 -11.39
CA MET A 1 -6.68 -16.79 -11.42
C MET A 1 -6.33 -16.23 -12.79
N ASP A 2 -7.31 -15.72 -13.52
CA ASP A 2 -7.22 -15.52 -14.97
C ASP A 2 -6.56 -14.17 -15.32
N GLY A 3 -5.44 -14.21 -16.05
CA GLY A 3 -4.65 -13.02 -16.41
C GLY A 3 -5.42 -12.02 -17.28
N GLU A 4 -6.52 -12.46 -17.91
CA GLU A 4 -7.44 -11.59 -18.65
C GLU A 4 -8.08 -10.50 -17.78
N LYS A 5 -8.41 -10.83 -16.53
CA LYS A 5 -9.08 -9.90 -15.61
C LYS A 5 -8.15 -8.75 -15.20
N PHE A 6 -6.86 -9.05 -15.01
CA PHE A 6 -5.84 -8.06 -14.66
C PHE A 6 -5.51 -7.11 -15.83
N ARG A 7 -5.47 -7.64 -17.05
CA ARG A 7 -5.30 -6.84 -18.27
C ARG A 7 -6.45 -5.85 -18.52
N ASN A 8 -7.67 -6.22 -18.15
CA ASN A 8 -8.82 -5.32 -18.23
C ASN A 8 -8.80 -4.23 -17.15
N TYR A 9 -8.20 -4.52 -15.98
CA TYR A 9 -8.02 -3.56 -14.90
C TYR A 9 -7.14 -2.38 -15.34
N ALA A 10 -6.01 -2.67 -16.00
CA ALA A 10 -5.02 -1.66 -16.44
C ALA A 10 -5.54 -0.63 -17.47
N ASN A 11 -6.64 -0.91 -18.18
CA ASN A 11 -7.06 -0.08 -19.31
C ASN A 11 -8.37 0.70 -19.10
N LYS A 12 -9.12 0.49 -18.00
CA LYS A 12 -10.45 1.13 -17.82
C LYS A 12 -11.10 0.99 -16.43
N SER A 13 -10.48 0.35 -15.44
CA SER A 13 -11.17 0.14 -14.17
C SER A 13 -11.04 1.36 -13.23
N THR A 14 -12.17 1.80 -12.69
CA THR A 14 -12.25 2.65 -11.49
C THR A 14 -12.21 1.81 -10.21
N GLU A 15 -11.94 0.51 -10.34
CA GLU A 15 -11.92 -0.45 -9.24
C GLU A 15 -10.59 -0.32 -8.50
N VAL A 16 -10.58 -0.52 -7.19
CA VAL A 16 -9.36 -0.57 -6.36
C VAL A 16 -9.11 -2.02 -5.97
N GLY A 17 -7.99 -2.59 -6.42
CA GLY A 17 -7.53 -3.93 -6.09
C GLY A 17 -6.80 -3.93 -4.75
N ASN A 18 -6.74 -5.08 -4.11
CA ASN A 18 -5.99 -5.28 -2.88
C ASN A 18 -4.74 -6.15 -3.13
N VAL A 19 -3.94 -6.36 -2.09
CA VAL A 19 -2.71 -7.16 -2.17
C VAL A 19 -2.94 -8.58 -2.70
N TYR A 20 -4.12 -9.16 -2.49
CA TYR A 20 -4.46 -10.50 -2.94
C TYR A 20 -4.69 -10.59 -4.46
N ASP A 21 -5.02 -9.48 -5.10
CA ASP A 21 -5.22 -9.43 -6.55
C ASP A 21 -3.90 -9.48 -7.33
N ILE A 22 -2.81 -9.00 -6.73
CA ILE A 22 -1.50 -8.85 -7.38
C ILE A 22 -0.52 -9.97 -7.04
N HIS A 23 -0.92 -10.94 -6.21
CA HIS A 23 -0.03 -12.00 -5.75
C HIS A 23 0.45 -12.89 -6.91
N GLY A 24 1.76 -12.91 -7.14
CA GLY A 24 2.42 -13.81 -8.09
C GLY A 24 2.77 -13.21 -9.45
N PHE A 25 2.53 -11.92 -9.66
CA PHE A 25 2.89 -11.22 -10.91
C PHE A 25 3.44 -9.83 -10.63
N ASP A 26 4.46 -9.44 -11.40
CA ASP A 26 4.93 -8.07 -11.44
C ASP A 26 4.08 -7.26 -12.44
N ILE A 27 3.99 -5.95 -12.21
CA ILE A 27 3.18 -5.02 -13.01
C ILE A 27 4.06 -3.88 -13.53
N ASP A 28 3.77 -3.39 -14.73
CA ASP A 28 4.56 -2.33 -15.36
C ASP A 28 4.53 -1.05 -14.53
N PHE A 29 3.34 -0.61 -14.14
CA PHE A 29 3.11 0.58 -13.32
C PHE A 29 2.05 0.33 -12.25
N ALA A 30 2.20 0.98 -11.09
CA ALA A 30 1.26 0.90 -9.98
C ALA A 30 0.85 2.29 -9.48
N SER A 31 -0.40 2.43 -9.03
CA SER A 31 -0.83 3.55 -8.20
C SER A 31 -1.24 2.99 -6.84
N ILE A 32 -0.52 3.38 -5.78
CA ILE A 32 -0.67 2.82 -4.44
C ILE A 32 -1.26 3.88 -3.52
N TYR A 33 -2.36 3.51 -2.87
CA TYR A 33 -2.97 4.31 -1.82
C TYR A 33 -2.55 3.76 -0.46
N ILE A 34 -1.84 4.56 0.33
CA ILE A 34 -1.50 4.29 1.73
C ILE A 34 -2.48 5.05 2.63
N GLY A 35 -3.36 4.30 3.27
CA GLY A 35 -4.41 4.83 4.14
C GLY A 35 -3.93 5.10 5.57
N LYS A 36 -4.85 5.62 6.39
CA LYS A 36 -4.66 5.86 7.84
C LYS A 36 -4.50 4.60 8.71
N ASP A 37 -4.42 3.41 8.10
CA ASP A 37 -4.06 2.17 8.78
C ASP A 37 -2.55 2.06 9.04
N ILE A 38 -1.74 2.90 8.38
CA ILE A 38 -0.33 3.13 8.69
C ILE A 38 -0.08 4.62 8.95
N TYR A 39 0.78 4.94 9.93
CA TYR A 39 1.20 6.29 10.24
C TYR A 39 2.64 6.35 10.76
N LEU A 40 3.24 7.55 10.75
CA LEU A 40 4.52 7.80 11.40
C LEU A 40 4.32 8.18 12.87
N ASP A 41 4.88 7.38 13.78
CA ASP A 41 5.05 7.79 15.17
C ASP A 41 6.29 8.68 15.28
N GLU A 42 6.08 9.98 15.49
CA GLU A 42 7.19 10.95 15.60
C GLU A 42 8.00 10.80 16.89
N LYS A 43 7.44 10.21 17.95
CA LYS A 43 8.13 10.02 19.22
C LYS A 43 9.13 8.87 19.11
N GLU A 44 8.66 7.75 18.58
CA GLU A 44 9.49 6.55 18.39
C GLU A 44 10.23 6.53 17.04
N LYS A 45 9.93 7.48 16.15
CA LYS A 45 10.48 7.61 14.80
C LYS A 45 10.32 6.33 13.98
N CYS A 46 9.16 5.70 14.08
CA CYS A 46 8.89 4.42 13.44
C CYS A 46 7.50 4.41 12.80
N ILE A 47 7.33 3.53 11.81
CA ILE A 47 6.04 3.31 11.17
C ILE A 47 5.20 2.37 12.05
N LYS A 48 4.00 2.82 12.44
CA LYS A 48 3.04 2.07 13.24
C LYS A 48 1.75 1.82 12.49
N VAL A 49 1.03 0.80 12.95
CA VAL A 49 -0.26 0.39 12.37
C VAL A 49 -1.38 0.88 13.28
N ASN A 50 -2.41 1.49 12.69
CA ASN A 50 -3.65 1.82 13.36
C ASN A 50 -4.71 0.78 13.01
N LYS A 51 -4.94 -0.15 13.94
CA LYS A 51 -5.86 -1.29 13.77
C LYS A 51 -7.32 -0.84 13.58
N ASP A 52 -7.71 0.30 14.16
CA ASP A 52 -9.07 0.82 14.06
C ASP A 52 -9.40 1.27 12.64
N ASN A 53 -8.38 1.72 11.89
CA ASN A 53 -8.49 2.13 10.49
C ASN A 53 -8.19 1.00 9.49
N SER A 54 -7.85 -0.21 9.96
CA SER A 54 -7.62 -1.35 9.08
C SER A 54 -8.97 -1.92 8.61
N PHE A 55 -9.16 -1.96 7.28
CA PHE A 55 -10.36 -2.50 6.64
C PHE A 55 -10.27 -4.01 6.36
N ASP A 56 -9.11 -4.63 6.57
CA ASP A 56 -8.97 -6.08 6.40
C ASP A 56 -9.65 -6.82 7.57
N THR A 57 -10.82 -7.38 7.29
CA THR A 57 -11.60 -8.19 8.23
C THR A 57 -10.89 -9.46 8.71
N ALA A 58 -9.90 -9.98 7.96
CA ALA A 58 -9.10 -11.12 8.42
C ALA A 58 -8.17 -10.71 9.57
N ALA A 59 -7.66 -9.48 9.53
CA ALA A 59 -6.78 -8.93 10.55
C ALA A 59 -7.51 -8.65 11.88
N LYS A 60 -8.83 -8.45 11.86
CA LYS A 60 -9.67 -8.22 13.05
C LYS A 60 -9.94 -9.49 13.87
N LYS A 61 -9.67 -10.69 13.36
CA LYS A 61 -9.84 -11.96 14.09
C LYS A 61 -8.59 -12.30 14.92
N GLY A 62 -8.36 -11.54 15.99
CA GLY A 62 -7.52 -11.98 17.12
C GLY A 62 -6.08 -12.37 16.79
N VAL A 63 -5.49 -11.82 15.74
CA VAL A 63 -4.09 -12.10 15.39
C VAL A 63 -3.20 -11.08 16.09
N ASP A 64 -2.37 -11.55 17.02
CA ASP A 64 -1.42 -10.71 17.78
C ASP A 64 -0.43 -9.94 16.88
N GLN A 65 -0.32 -10.32 15.60
CA GLN A 65 0.64 -9.81 14.62
C GLN A 65 0.03 -8.97 13.48
N ILE A 66 -1.19 -8.42 13.61
CA ILE A 66 -1.83 -7.55 12.60
C ILE A 66 -0.89 -6.46 12.05
N ASP A 67 0.00 -5.92 12.88
CA ASP A 67 0.98 -4.91 12.46
C ASP A 67 1.89 -5.42 11.34
N GLU A 68 2.33 -6.68 11.44
CA GLU A 68 3.17 -7.34 10.44
C GLU A 68 2.39 -7.62 9.16
N PHE A 69 1.13 -8.06 9.28
CA PHE A 69 0.27 -8.30 8.11
C PHE A 69 0.04 -7.03 7.28
N VAL A 70 -0.33 -5.92 7.95
CA VAL A 70 -0.58 -4.65 7.26
C VAL A 70 0.71 -4.14 6.60
N LYS A 71 1.84 -4.16 7.32
CA LYS A 71 3.14 -3.76 6.75
C LYS A 71 3.55 -4.65 5.58
N ASN A 72 3.34 -5.95 5.68
CA ASN A 72 3.67 -6.88 4.61
C ASN A 72 2.79 -6.67 3.36
N ALA A 73 1.51 -6.32 3.54
CA ALA A 73 0.63 -5.98 2.42
C ALA A 73 1.16 -4.77 1.63
N TYR A 74 1.56 -3.70 2.31
CA TYR A 74 2.20 -2.55 1.67
C TYR A 74 3.56 -2.88 1.07
N TYR A 75 4.37 -3.71 1.74
CA TYR A 75 5.64 -4.19 1.18
C TYR A 75 5.43 -4.91 -0.16
N ILE A 76 4.44 -5.80 -0.25
CA ILE A 76 4.11 -6.49 -1.49
C ILE A 76 3.69 -5.46 -2.55
N LEU A 77 2.76 -4.56 -2.24
CA LEU A 77 2.28 -3.53 -3.18
C LEU A 77 3.43 -2.66 -3.72
N LEU A 78 4.29 -2.16 -2.84
CA LEU A 78 5.40 -1.24 -3.16
C LEU A 78 6.58 -1.91 -3.86
N THR A 79 6.56 -3.24 -4.05
CA THR A 79 7.68 -4.01 -4.65
C THR A 79 7.30 -4.79 -5.92
N ARG A 80 6.06 -4.67 -6.40
CA ARG A 80 5.61 -5.34 -7.64
C ARG A 80 5.72 -4.47 -8.90
N ALA A 81 5.87 -3.16 -8.78
CA ALA A 81 5.96 -2.26 -9.93
C ALA A 81 7.38 -2.27 -10.55
N VAL A 82 7.48 -2.58 -11.85
CA VAL A 82 8.76 -2.73 -12.56
C VAL A 82 9.30 -1.40 -13.07
N TYR A 83 8.45 -0.60 -13.73
CA TYR A 83 8.89 0.64 -14.38
C TYR A 83 8.61 1.89 -13.55
N GLY A 84 7.56 1.90 -12.72
CA GLY A 84 7.30 3.03 -11.85
C GLY A 84 6.04 2.90 -11.01
N GLN A 85 5.96 3.72 -9.96
CA GLN A 85 4.80 3.76 -9.09
C GLN A 85 4.48 5.18 -8.64
N MET A 86 3.19 5.50 -8.54
CA MET A 86 2.68 6.69 -7.86
C MET A 86 2.16 6.28 -6.49
N VAL A 87 2.55 7.01 -5.45
CA VAL A 87 2.12 6.70 -4.08
C VAL A 87 1.39 7.90 -3.49
N TYR A 88 0.14 7.68 -3.09
CA TYR A 88 -0.63 8.63 -2.29
C TYR A 88 -0.58 8.19 -0.83
N VAL A 89 -0.33 9.13 0.09
CA VAL A 89 -0.22 8.86 1.52
C VAL A 89 -1.15 9.80 2.30
N GLU A 90 -2.05 9.19 3.07
CA GLU A 90 -3.09 9.91 3.81
C GLU A 90 -2.57 10.51 5.13
N ASP A 91 -1.57 9.89 5.79
CA ASP A 91 -0.91 10.46 6.97
C ASP A 91 0.12 11.53 6.56
N ASP A 92 -0.15 12.78 6.92
CA ASP A 92 0.68 13.93 6.52
C ASP A 92 2.13 13.80 7.00
N LYS A 93 2.34 13.27 8.20
CA LYS A 93 3.68 13.12 8.81
C LYS A 93 4.49 12.05 8.09
N LEU A 94 3.88 10.92 7.79
CA LEU A 94 4.49 9.88 6.98
C LEU A 94 4.80 10.39 5.57
N ARG A 95 3.89 11.14 4.95
CA ARG A 95 4.11 11.76 3.64
C ARG A 95 5.31 12.69 3.66
N GLU A 96 5.37 13.63 4.62
CA GLU A 96 6.50 14.55 4.79
C GLU A 96 7.82 13.83 5.05
N PHE A 97 7.79 12.74 5.82
CA PHE A 97 8.97 11.91 6.06
C PHE A 97 9.46 11.23 4.78
N LEU A 98 8.55 10.62 4.01
CA LEU A 98 8.88 9.99 2.74
C LEU A 98 9.41 11.00 1.73
N LEU A 99 8.86 12.21 1.67
CA LEU A 99 9.34 13.28 0.78
C LEU A 99 10.77 13.77 1.08
N LYS A 100 11.27 13.54 2.30
CA LYS A 100 12.68 13.83 2.65
C LYS A 100 13.64 12.76 2.13
N ILE A 101 13.13 11.57 1.81
CA ILE A 101 13.90 10.41 1.34
C ILE A 101 13.77 10.26 -0.17
N PHE A 102 12.55 10.41 -0.68
CA PHE A 102 12.17 10.33 -2.07
C PHE A 102 11.70 11.72 -2.50
N LEU A 103 12.43 12.37 -3.40
CA LEU A 103 11.97 13.64 -3.95
C LEU A 103 10.63 13.42 -4.65
N ALA A 104 9.67 14.33 -4.45
CA ALA A 104 8.46 14.33 -5.26
C ALA A 104 8.83 14.60 -6.72
N ASP A 105 8.23 13.86 -7.65
CA ASP A 105 8.27 14.26 -9.04
C ASP A 105 7.58 15.63 -9.20
N GLU A 106 8.26 16.55 -9.86
CA GLU A 106 7.71 17.84 -10.30
C GLU A 106 6.78 17.60 -11.50
N ASN A 107 5.63 16.95 -11.27
CA ASN A 107 4.59 16.81 -12.30
C ASN A 107 3.75 18.07 -12.45
#